data_AF-A0A349D5P9-F1
#
_entry.id   AF-A0A349D5P9-F1
#
_cell.length_a   1.000
_cell.length_b   1.000
_cell.length_c   1.000
_cell.angle_alpha   90.00
_cell.angle_beta   90.00
_cell.angle_gamma   90.00
#
_symmetry.space_group_name_H-M   'P 1'
#
loop_
_entity.id
_entity.type
_entity.pdbx_description
1 polymer ?
#
loop_
_entity_poly.entity_id
_entity_poly.type
_entity_poly.pdbx_seq_one_letter_code
_entity_poly.pdbx_strand_id
1 'polypeptide(L)' 'SSLLFFLITNLAVWFGNPAYPQDLNGLMMSYAMALPFYESSIFGNLALNSIMGNLFYSGILFTAYAWLESKLPEPICQRA' A
#
# COMPACT_ATOMS: atom_id res chain seq x y z
N SER A 1 -5.81 4.24 -7.16
CA SER A 1 -7.06 3.48 -7.02
C SER A 1 -7.23 3.00 -5.58
N SER A 2 -8.07 3.67 -4.82
CA SER A 2 -8.21 3.41 -3.38
C SER A 2 -9.48 2.63 -3.02
N LEU A 3 -10.53 2.80 -3.83
CA LEU A 3 -11.81 2.10 -3.69
C LEU A 3 -11.67 0.61 -4.04
N LEU A 4 -10.93 0.29 -5.10
CA LEU A 4 -10.57 -1.08 -5.46
C LEU A 4 -9.69 -1.77 -4.40
N PHE A 5 -8.71 -1.05 -3.86
CA PHE A 5 -7.86 -1.57 -2.78
C PHE A 5 -8.69 -1.89 -1.52
N PHE A 6 -9.62 -1.00 -1.15
CA PHE A 6 -10.55 -1.20 -0.04
C PHE A 6 -11.44 -2.44 -0.21
N LEU A 7 -12.01 -2.65 -1.40
CA LEU A 7 -12.85 -3.82 -1.67
C LEU A 7 -12.05 -5.13 -1.62
N ILE A 8 -10.89 -5.17 -2.27
CA ILE A 8 -10.08 -6.40 -2.38
C ILE A 8 -9.50 -6.80 -1.01
N THR A 9 -9.01 -5.84 -0.23
CA THR A 9 -8.41 -6.12 1.10
C THR A 9 -9.44 -6.60 2.12
N ASN A 10 -10.64 -6.04 2.14
CA ASN A 10 -11.73 -6.50 3.02
C ASN A 10 -12.27 -7.88 2.63
N LEU A 11 -12.32 -8.17 1.32
CA LEU A 11 -12.64 -9.50 0.82
C LEU A 11 -11.57 -10.53 1.24
N ALA A 12 -10.30 -10.15 1.15
CA ALA A 12 -9.18 -11.02 1.55
C ALA A 12 -9.12 -11.26 3.07
N VAL A 13 -9.47 -10.27 3.90
CA VAL A 13 -9.55 -10.44 5.37
C VAL A 13 -10.72 -11.32 5.77
N TRP A 14 -11.84 -11.26 5.03
CA TRP A 14 -12.94 -12.20 5.23
C TRP A 14 -12.54 -13.61 4.79
N PHE A 15 -11.87 -13.76 3.64
CA PHE A 15 -11.50 -15.05 3.09
C PHE A 15 -10.37 -15.74 3.89
N GLY A 16 -10.70 -16.82 4.61
CA GLY A 16 -9.72 -17.63 5.34
C GLY A 16 -9.41 -17.16 6.76
N ASN A 17 -10.12 -16.16 7.29
CA ASN A 17 -9.99 -15.75 8.68
C ASN A 17 -11.08 -16.43 9.55
N PRO A 18 -10.70 -17.26 10.55
CA PRO A 18 -11.66 -17.93 11.43
C PRO A 18 -12.40 -16.96 12.36
N ALA A 19 -11.96 -15.71 12.47
CA ALA A 19 -12.65 -14.67 13.24
C ALA A 19 -13.95 -14.20 12.58
N TYR A 20 -14.10 -14.38 11.26
CA TYR A 20 -15.31 -14.01 10.54
C TYR A 20 -16.05 -15.27 10.02
N PRO A 21 -17.36 -15.37 10.26
CA PRO A 21 -18.17 -16.40 9.62
C PRO A 21 -18.00 -16.34 8.10
N GLN A 22 -17.77 -17.47 7.44
CA GLN A 22 -17.64 -17.56 5.98
C GLN A 22 -19.01 -17.48 5.27
N ASP A 23 -19.87 -16.60 5.77
CA ASP A 23 -21.19 -16.29 5.23
C ASP A 23 -21.24 -14.80 4.85
N LEU A 24 -22.27 -14.41 4.10
CA LEU A 24 -22.52 -13.02 3.71
C LEU A 24 -22.57 -12.06 4.91
N ASN A 25 -22.94 -12.55 6.08
CA ASN A 25 -22.95 -11.76 7.32
C ASN A 25 -21.52 -11.41 7.78
N GLY A 26 -20.58 -12.36 7.75
CA GLY A 26 -19.18 -12.10 8.09
C GLY A 26 -18.50 -11.17 7.09
N LEU A 27 -18.90 -11.23 5.82
CA LEU A 27 -18.43 -10.29 4.79
C LEU A 27 -18.91 -8.85 5.11
N MET A 28 -20.19 -8.68 5.46
CA MET A 28 -20.71 -7.36 5.84
C MET A 28 -20.07 -6.83 7.13
N MET A 29 -19.73 -7.71 8.08
CA MET A 29 -19.00 -7.33 9.30
C MET A 29 -17.58 -6.83 8.99
N SER A 30 -16.83 -7.48 8.09
CA SER A 30 -15.47 -7.01 7.73
C SER A 30 -15.53 -5.62 7.09
N TYR A 31 -16.50 -5.37 6.21
CA TYR A 31 -16.73 -4.04 5.63
C TYR A 31 -17.18 -3.00 6.67
N ALA A 32 -18.07 -3.35 7.60
CA ALA A 32 -18.52 -2.44 8.66
C ALA A 32 -17.39 -2.04 9.62
N MET A 33 -16.47 -2.96 9.91
CA MET A 33 -15.27 -2.66 10.71
C MET A 33 -14.21 -1.87 9.93
N ALA A 34 -14.22 -1.95 8.60
CA ALA A 34 -13.33 -1.16 7.74
C ALA A 34 -13.87 0.22 7.37
N LEU A 35 -15.19 0.46 7.49
CA LEU A 35 -15.81 1.77 7.35
C LEU A 35 -15.11 2.88 8.17
N PRO A 36 -14.79 2.72 9.46
CA PRO A 36 -14.06 3.75 10.21
C PRO A 36 -12.62 3.98 9.71
N PHE A 37 -12.00 3.01 9.02
CA PHE A 37 -10.71 3.23 8.34
C PHE A 37 -10.87 3.98 7.02
N TYR A 38 -12.04 3.88 6.38
CA TYR A 38 -12.38 4.67 5.20
C TYR A 38 -12.75 6.11 5.54
N GLU A 39 -13.41 6.34 6.68
CA GLU A 39 -14.01 7.62 7.05
C GLU A 39 -13.18 8.42 8.06
N SER A 40 -12.60 7.82 9.10
CA SER A 40 -12.02 8.61 10.20
C SER A 40 -11.26 7.76 11.23
N SER A 41 -10.01 7.41 10.93
CA SER A 41 -9.06 7.03 11.98
C SER A 41 -7.73 7.71 11.78
N ILE A 42 -7.28 8.40 12.83
CA ILE A 42 -6.09 9.27 12.91
C ILE A 42 -4.80 8.56 12.44
N PHE A 43 -4.78 7.22 12.47
CA PHE A 43 -3.66 6.40 12.01
C PHE A 43 -3.95 5.62 10.70
N GLY A 44 -5.22 5.61 10.27
CA GLY A 44 -5.75 4.88 9.12
C GLY A 44 -5.99 5.74 7.88
N ASN A 45 -5.38 6.92 7.80
CA ASN A 45 -5.50 7.72 6.59
C ASN A 45 -4.94 6.91 5.42
N LEU A 46 -5.80 6.57 4.47
CA LEU A 46 -5.44 6.13 3.13
C LEU A 46 -4.31 7.00 2.53
N ALA A 47 -4.28 8.28 2.91
CA ALA A 47 -3.18 9.20 2.63
C ALA A 47 -1.86 8.81 3.30
N LEU A 48 -1.81 8.43 4.59
CA LEU A 48 -0.58 7.95 5.23
C LEU A 48 -0.08 6.64 4.61
N ASN A 49 -0.96 5.69 4.32
CA ASN A 49 -0.57 4.46 3.61
C ASN A 49 -0.04 4.76 2.20
N SER A 50 -0.68 5.68 1.47
CA SER A 50 -0.23 6.09 0.13
C SER A 50 1.08 6.89 0.19
N ILE A 51 1.24 7.78 1.18
CA ILE A 51 2.43 8.60 1.38
C ILE A 51 3.60 7.71 1.81
N MET A 52 3.41 6.82 2.79
CA MET A 52 4.43 5.85 3.21
C MET A 52 4.78 4.90 2.06
N GLY A 53 3.79 4.38 1.33
CA GLY A 53 4.02 3.54 0.15
C GLY A 53 4.83 4.27 -0.92
N ASN A 54 4.45 5.50 -1.26
CA ASN A 54 5.17 6.31 -2.25
C ASN A 54 6.58 6.67 -1.79
N LEU A 55 6.76 7.06 -0.53
CA LEU A 55 8.08 7.36 0.04
C LEU A 55 8.96 6.12 0.06
N PHE A 56 8.41 4.97 0.42
CA PHE A 56 9.14 3.71 0.47
C PHE A 56 9.59 3.27 -0.92
N TYR A 57 8.67 3.23 -1.89
CA TYR A 57 9.01 2.82 -3.25
C TYR A 57 9.94 3.81 -3.96
N SER A 58 9.66 5.11 -3.83
CA SER A 58 10.52 6.15 -4.40
C SER A 58 11.91 6.12 -3.73
N GLY A 59 11.96 5.99 -2.41
CA GLY A 59 13.22 5.90 -1.66
C GLY A 59 14.06 4.71 -2.10
N ILE A 60 13.46 3.53 -2.27
CA ILE A 60 14.16 2.34 -2.79
C ILE A 60 14.67 2.59 -4.21
N LEU A 61 13.86 3.17 -5.10
CA LEU A 61 14.27 3.42 -6.48
C LEU A 61 15.44 4.43 -6.55
N PHE A 62 15.38 5.53 -5.81
CA PHE A 62 16.44 6.52 -5.78
C PHE A 62 17.73 5.99 -5.13
N THR A 63 17.61 5.21 -4.05
CA THR A 63 18.78 4.58 -3.42
C THR A 63 19.41 3.51 -4.31
N ALA A 64 18.59 2.68 -4.98
CA ALA A 64 19.06 1.71 -5.96
C ALA A 64 19.75 2.40 -7.15
N TYR A 65 19.17 3.49 -7.66
CA TYR A 65 19.77 4.28 -8.74
C TYR A 65 21.11 4.88 -8.32
N ALA A 66 21.19 5.55 -7.16
CA ALA A 66 22.43 6.12 -6.65
C ALA A 66 23.51 5.06 -6.38
N TRP A 67 23.10 3.87 -5.92
CA TRP A 67 24.02 2.75 -5.73
C TRP A 67 24.53 2.20 -7.07
N LEU A 68 23.67 2.11 -8.09
CA LEU A 68 24.06 1.68 -9.43
C LEU A 68 25.02 2.69 -10.07
N GLU A 69 24.73 3.98 -9.93
CA GLU A 69 25.59 5.07 -10.41
C GLU A 69 26.98 5.02 -9.74
N SER A 70 27.06 4.68 -8.45
CA SER A 70 28.34 4.49 -7.76
C SER A 70 29.20 3.33 -8.29
N LYS A 71 28.60 2.42 -9.07
CA LYS A 71 29.27 1.25 -9.66
C LYS A 71 29.51 1.38 -11.17
N LEU A 72 28.92 2.39 -11.81
CA LEU A 72 29.12 2.64 -13.22
C LEU A 72 30.30 3.61 -13.42
N PRO A 73 31.26 3.30 -14.32
CA PRO A 73 32.18 4.32 -14.81
C PRO A 73 31.36 5.36 -15.59
N GLU A 74 31.66 6.62 -15.29
CA GLU A 74 30.97 7.86 -15.62
C GLU A 74 30.13 7.85 -16.92
N PRO A 75 28.91 8.42 -16.92
CA PRO A 75 28.10 8.49 -18.13
C PRO A 75 28.85 9.28 -19.20
N ILE A 76 28.93 8.70 -20.41
CA ILE A 76 29.61 9.24 -21.61
C ILE A 76 29.14 10.67 -21.96
N CYS A 77 28.03 11.13 -21.38
CA CYS A 77 27.41 12.44 -21.57
C CYS A 77 27.93 13.57 -20.66
N GLN A 78 29.00 13.38 -19.87
CA GLN A 78 29.73 14.49 -19.20
C GLN A 78 31.02 14.91 -19.94
N ARG A 79 31.24 14.44 -21.17
CA ARG A 79 32.39 14.80 -22.01
C ARG A 79 32.14 15.94 -23.02
N ALA A 80 31.04 16.68 -22.90
CA ALA A 80 30.70 17.82 -23.76
C ALA A 80 30.61 19.12 -22.96
#